data_AF-A0A077LMX2-F1
#
_entry.id   AF-A0A077LMX2-F1
#
_cell.length_a   1.000
_cell.length_b   1.000
_cell.length_c   1.000
_cell.angle_alpha   90.00
_cell.angle_beta   90.00
_cell.angle_gamma   90.00
#
_symmetry.space_group_name_H-M   'P 1'
#
loop_
_entity.id
_entity.type
_entity.pdbx_description
1 polymer ?
#
loop_
_entity_poly.entity_id
_entity_poly.type
_entity_poly.pdbx_seq_one_letter_code
_entity_poly.pdbx_strand_id
1 'polypeptide(L)'
;MTEYRGLILDDTREGATDDAIAQLESSLGARLPDDYRQFLKTCNGGYLEYDVIATLSNGDKELMSFALYGLDPTEQYESNPFELEQLREQDGYPPTGLLPIGRDGGASVLLLDLREGRQEVGAMVAGLPAWTGRRQQGDEYVVLADSFNGYLDLPSWREKPLPSGGG
;
A
#
# COMPACT_ATOMS: atom_id res chain seq x y z
N MET A 1 10.55 2.60 -15.56
CA MET A 1 10.01 3.88 -15.09
C MET A 1 8.80 4.25 -15.94
N THR A 2 7.67 4.51 -15.31
CA THR A 2 6.38 4.79 -15.97
C THR A 2 5.76 6.04 -15.36
N GLU A 3 5.32 6.98 -16.20
CA GLU A 3 4.55 8.13 -15.75
C GLU A 3 3.07 7.72 -15.58
N TYR A 4 2.53 7.96 -14.39
CA TYR A 4 1.14 7.67 -14.07
C TYR A 4 0.58 8.77 -13.19
N ARG A 5 -0.46 9.47 -13.67
CA ARG A 5 -1.10 10.58 -12.96
C ARG A 5 -0.13 11.70 -12.53
N GLY A 6 0.89 11.99 -13.34
CA GLY A 6 1.91 12.99 -13.01
C GLY A 6 2.91 12.56 -11.95
N LEU A 7 2.85 11.29 -11.52
CA LEU A 7 3.85 10.64 -10.69
C LEU A 7 4.76 9.78 -11.56
N ILE A 8 6.01 9.64 -11.12
CA ILE A 8 6.97 8.73 -11.71
C ILE A 8 7.04 7.49 -10.83
N LEU A 9 6.75 6.33 -11.40
CA LEU A 9 6.93 5.03 -10.76
C LEU A 9 8.14 4.32 -11.34
N ASP A 10 9.01 3.87 -10.47
CA ASP A 10 10.13 2.99 -10.83
C ASP A 10 9.76 1.52 -10.68
N ASP A 11 10.51 0.67 -11.38
CA ASP A 11 10.37 -0.78 -11.35
C ASP A 11 8.95 -1.31 -11.63
N THR A 12 8.20 -0.61 -12.49
CA THR A 12 6.90 -1.06 -13.00
C THR A 12 7.04 -2.29 -13.90
N ARG A 13 6.04 -3.15 -13.90
CA ARG A 13 5.98 -4.38 -14.70
C ARG A 13 5.01 -4.23 -15.88
N GLU A 14 4.95 -5.26 -16.73
CA GLU A 14 3.91 -5.34 -17.76
C GLU A 14 2.51 -5.34 -17.12
N GLY A 15 1.58 -4.64 -17.76
CA GLY A 15 0.22 -4.47 -17.27
C GLY A 15 -0.51 -5.80 -17.06
N ALA A 16 -1.22 -5.92 -15.94
CA ALA A 16 -2.00 -7.11 -15.63
C ALA A 16 -3.14 -7.33 -16.64
N THR A 17 -3.37 -8.59 -17.01
CA THR A 17 -4.47 -8.97 -17.89
C THR A 17 -5.82 -8.93 -17.16
N ASP A 18 -6.92 -8.79 -17.92
CA ASP A 18 -8.26 -8.86 -17.33
C ASP A 18 -8.55 -10.21 -16.65
N ASP A 19 -8.01 -11.29 -17.19
CA ASP A 19 -8.15 -12.63 -16.58
C ASP A 19 -7.42 -12.73 -15.25
N ALA A 20 -6.20 -12.20 -15.14
CA ALA A 20 -5.45 -12.17 -13.88
C ALA A 20 -6.19 -11.32 -12.83
N ILE A 21 -6.72 -10.17 -13.24
CA ILE A 21 -7.52 -9.31 -12.36
C ILE A 21 -8.77 -10.03 -11.89
N ALA A 22 -9.50 -10.71 -12.79
CA ALA A 22 -10.70 -11.46 -12.44
C ALA A 22 -10.40 -12.61 -11.47
N GLN A 23 -9.25 -13.29 -11.62
CA GLN A 23 -8.81 -14.32 -10.67
C GLN A 23 -8.52 -13.74 -9.29
N LEU A 24 -7.83 -12.60 -9.21
CA LEU A 24 -7.59 -11.91 -7.95
C LEU A 24 -8.91 -11.48 -7.29
N GLU A 25 -9.84 -10.90 -8.04
CA GLU A 25 -11.17 -10.50 -7.56
C GLU A 25 -11.97 -11.69 -7.02
N SER A 26 -11.91 -12.82 -7.72
CA SER A 26 -12.53 -14.08 -7.28
C SER A 26 -11.91 -14.59 -5.98
N SER A 27 -10.57 -14.55 -5.86
CA SER A 27 -9.87 -14.95 -4.64
C SER A 27 -10.22 -14.00 -3.49
N LEU A 28 -10.20 -12.70 -3.73
CA LEU A 28 -10.50 -11.64 -2.76
C LEU A 28 -11.96 -11.64 -2.30
N GLY A 29 -12.88 -12.17 -3.12
CA GLY A 29 -14.32 -12.13 -2.88
C GLY A 29 -14.92 -10.73 -3.05
N ALA A 30 -14.23 -9.84 -3.76
CA ALA A 30 -14.65 -8.46 -4.01
C ALA A 30 -14.11 -7.97 -5.36
N ARG A 31 -14.88 -7.10 -6.02
CA ARG A 31 -14.43 -6.41 -7.24
C ARG A 31 -13.44 -5.30 -6.86
N LEU A 32 -12.32 -5.21 -7.57
CA LEU A 32 -11.37 -4.12 -7.40
C LEU A 32 -11.99 -2.80 -7.90
N PRO A 33 -11.74 -1.68 -7.20
CA PRO A 33 -12.03 -0.35 -7.68
C PRO A 33 -11.42 -0.08 -9.05
N ASP A 34 -12.12 0.69 -9.90
CA ASP A 34 -11.71 0.92 -11.28
C ASP A 34 -10.36 1.66 -11.38
N ASP A 35 -10.03 2.50 -10.40
CA ASP A 35 -8.74 3.20 -10.33
C ASP A 35 -7.58 2.23 -10.05
N TYR A 36 -7.74 1.30 -9.12
CA TYR A 36 -6.73 0.28 -8.85
C TYR A 36 -6.59 -0.71 -10.01
N ARG A 37 -7.71 -1.08 -10.68
CA ARG A 37 -7.65 -1.87 -11.93
C ARG A 37 -6.84 -1.16 -13.00
N GLN A 38 -7.07 0.14 -13.19
CA GLN A 38 -6.32 0.94 -14.17
C GLN A 38 -4.83 0.98 -13.81
N PHE A 39 -4.49 1.11 -12.54
CA PHE A 39 -3.11 1.04 -12.08
C PHE A 39 -2.45 -0.31 -12.40
N LEU A 40 -3.11 -1.43 -12.08
CA LEU A 40 -2.59 -2.77 -12.38
C LEU A 40 -2.39 -2.99 -13.88
N LYS A 41 -3.30 -2.49 -14.73
CA LYS A 41 -3.18 -2.56 -16.19
C LYS A 41 -2.08 -1.68 -16.78
N THR A 42 -1.63 -0.65 -16.06
CA THR A 42 -0.69 0.35 -16.59
C THR A 42 0.72 0.20 -16.02
N CYS A 43 0.80 0.05 -14.70
CA CYS A 43 2.06 0.05 -13.94
C CYS A 43 2.37 -1.33 -13.33
N ASN A 44 1.33 -2.06 -12.92
CA ASN A 44 1.43 -3.38 -12.29
C ASN A 44 2.48 -3.45 -11.15
N GLY A 45 2.31 -2.56 -10.17
CA GLY A 45 3.25 -2.36 -9.07
C GLY A 45 4.26 -1.24 -9.36
N GLY A 46 5.26 -1.12 -8.49
CA GLY A 46 6.37 -0.17 -8.62
C GLY A 46 6.66 0.61 -7.35
N TYR A 47 7.72 1.39 -7.38
CA TYR A 47 8.18 2.23 -6.28
C TYR A 47 7.84 3.70 -6.52
N LEU A 48 7.34 4.37 -5.48
CA LEU A 48 7.08 5.81 -5.47
C LEU A 48 8.17 6.52 -4.66
N GLU A 49 8.84 7.52 -5.25
CA GLU A 49 9.85 8.34 -4.57
C GLU A 49 9.24 9.42 -3.63
N TYR A 50 8.26 9.04 -2.82
CA TYR A 50 7.76 9.90 -1.77
C TYR A 50 7.21 9.14 -0.57
N ASP A 51 7.18 9.85 0.55
CA ASP A 51 6.64 9.35 1.79
C ASP A 51 5.24 9.90 2.06
N VAL A 52 4.42 9.09 2.71
CA VAL A 52 3.11 9.45 3.26
C VAL A 52 3.19 9.55 4.78
N ILE A 53 2.30 10.34 5.38
CA ILE A 53 2.23 10.50 6.84
C ILE A 53 1.05 9.69 7.38
N ALA A 54 1.34 8.64 8.16
CA ALA A 54 0.35 7.96 8.99
C ALA A 54 0.22 8.68 10.34
N THR A 55 -1.00 9.09 10.70
CA THR A 55 -1.27 9.66 12.04
C THR A 55 -1.93 8.60 12.90
N LEU A 56 -1.28 8.23 13.98
CA LEU A 56 -1.73 7.20 14.90
C LEU A 56 -2.81 7.70 15.86
N SER A 57 -3.46 6.76 16.52
CA SER A 57 -4.46 6.96 17.57
C SER A 57 -3.97 7.83 18.73
N ASN A 58 -2.68 7.76 19.06
CA ASN A 58 -2.05 8.59 20.09
C ASN A 58 -1.64 10.00 19.62
N GLY A 59 -1.85 10.31 18.33
CA GLY A 59 -1.50 11.57 17.69
C GLY A 59 -0.08 11.62 17.10
N ASP A 60 0.74 10.59 17.28
CA ASP A 60 2.07 10.50 16.67
C ASP A 60 1.96 10.42 15.15
N LYS A 61 2.95 10.97 14.46
CA LYS A 61 3.05 10.96 13.01
C LYS A 61 4.23 10.12 12.57
N GLU A 62 4.00 9.21 11.63
CA GLU A 62 5.06 8.44 11.01
C GLU A 62 5.14 8.65 9.52
N LEU A 63 6.39 8.80 9.08
CA LEU A 63 6.75 8.93 7.69
C LEU A 63 6.96 7.53 7.12
N MET A 64 6.20 7.17 6.09
CA MET A 64 6.19 5.82 5.53
C MET A 64 6.36 5.87 4.02
N SER A 65 7.19 4.96 3.50
CA SER A 65 7.34 4.70 2.07
C SER A 65 6.89 3.29 1.78
N PHE A 66 6.11 3.09 0.73
CA PHE A 66 5.60 1.79 0.34
C PHE A 66 6.03 1.44 -1.08
N ALA A 67 6.58 0.25 -1.26
CA ALA A 67 6.67 -0.39 -2.56
C ALA A 67 5.31 -1.01 -2.89
N LEU A 68 4.75 -0.69 -4.07
CA LEU A 68 3.45 -1.18 -4.51
C LEU A 68 3.61 -2.54 -5.19
N TYR A 69 2.80 -3.50 -4.76
CA TYR A 69 2.77 -4.83 -5.32
C TYR A 69 2.16 -4.84 -6.72
N GLY A 70 2.72 -5.72 -7.55
CA GLY A 70 2.13 -6.10 -8.82
C GLY A 70 1.24 -7.33 -8.67
N LEU A 71 0.41 -7.54 -9.68
CA LEU A 71 -0.39 -8.72 -9.88
C LEU A 71 0.33 -9.67 -10.83
N ASP A 72 0.96 -10.69 -10.25
CA ASP A 72 1.52 -11.84 -10.95
C ASP A 72 1.17 -13.11 -10.16
N PRO A 73 0.31 -13.99 -10.70
CA PRO A 73 -0.06 -15.25 -10.05
C PRO A 73 1.08 -16.28 -9.93
N THR A 74 2.20 -16.06 -10.62
CA THR A 74 3.36 -16.96 -10.61
C THR A 74 4.46 -16.52 -9.66
N GLU A 75 4.43 -15.26 -9.22
CA GLU A 75 5.36 -14.71 -8.25
C GLU A 75 5.11 -15.30 -6.86
N GLN A 76 6.21 -15.58 -6.15
CA GLN A 76 6.20 -16.15 -4.79
C GLN A 76 6.71 -15.17 -3.75
N TYR A 77 6.71 -13.88 -4.09
CA TYR A 77 7.20 -12.81 -3.23
C TYR A 77 6.69 -11.46 -3.74
N GLU A 78 6.25 -10.56 -2.84
CA GLU A 78 5.91 -9.16 -3.15
C GLU A 78 4.93 -8.97 -4.33
N SER A 79 3.96 -9.87 -4.42
CA SER A 79 2.85 -9.82 -5.38
C SER A 79 1.52 -9.88 -4.66
N ASN A 80 0.48 -9.24 -5.23
CA ASN A 80 -0.85 -9.22 -4.61
C ASN A 80 -1.38 -10.63 -4.26
N PRO A 81 -1.33 -11.63 -5.16
CA PRO A 81 -1.87 -12.96 -4.87
C PRO A 81 -1.10 -13.67 -3.76
N PHE A 82 0.24 -13.66 -3.83
CA PHE A 82 1.09 -14.33 -2.86
C PHE A 82 0.91 -13.74 -1.46
N GLU A 83 1.02 -12.41 -1.34
CA GLU A 83 0.92 -11.72 -0.05
C GLU A 83 -0.49 -11.86 0.55
N LEU A 84 -1.54 -11.90 -0.29
CA LEU A 84 -2.91 -12.15 0.17
C LEU A 84 -3.03 -13.56 0.79
N GLU A 85 -2.44 -14.57 0.17
CA GLU A 85 -2.43 -15.93 0.70
C GLU A 85 -1.66 -16.00 2.02
N GLN A 86 -0.47 -15.38 2.10
CA GLN A 86 0.34 -15.35 3.31
C GLN A 86 -0.38 -14.66 4.48
N LEU A 87 -1.02 -13.51 4.24
CA LEU A 87 -1.75 -12.81 5.30
C LEU A 87 -2.99 -13.58 5.77
N ARG A 88 -3.64 -14.35 4.89
CA ARG A 88 -4.79 -15.19 5.27
C ARG A 88 -4.44 -16.33 6.22
N GLU A 89 -3.17 -16.72 6.30
CA GLU A 89 -2.71 -17.70 7.28
C GLU A 89 -2.62 -17.12 8.70
N GLN A 90 -2.71 -15.79 8.85
CA GLN A 90 -2.66 -15.13 10.15
C GLN A 90 -4.02 -15.15 10.84
N ASP A 91 -3.99 -15.43 12.15
CA ASP A 91 -5.19 -15.42 12.98
C ASP A 91 -5.88 -14.04 12.94
N GLY A 92 -7.17 -14.05 12.56
CA GLY A 92 -7.99 -12.83 12.52
C GLY A 92 -7.90 -12.03 11.22
N TYR A 93 -7.11 -12.45 10.23
CA TYR A 93 -7.14 -11.80 8.92
C TYR A 93 -8.49 -12.02 8.23
N PRO A 94 -9.12 -10.98 7.66
CA PRO A 94 -10.42 -11.12 7.01
C PRO A 94 -10.38 -12.10 5.83
N PRO A 95 -11.37 -13.01 5.70
CA PRO A 95 -11.38 -13.97 4.60
C PRO A 95 -11.60 -13.31 3.23
N THR A 96 -12.25 -12.14 3.20
CA THR A 96 -12.65 -11.44 1.98
C THR A 96 -12.46 -9.94 2.08
N GLY A 97 -12.20 -9.30 0.95
CA GLY A 97 -12.27 -7.85 0.80
C GLY A 97 -11.15 -7.05 1.44
N LEU A 98 -10.08 -7.66 1.92
CA LEU A 98 -8.88 -6.94 2.35
C LEU A 98 -7.69 -7.44 1.52
N LEU A 99 -7.07 -6.54 0.76
CA LEU A 99 -6.03 -6.88 -0.21
C LEU A 99 -4.71 -6.18 0.19
N PRO A 100 -3.60 -6.91 0.38
CA PRO A 100 -2.29 -6.28 0.44
C PRO A 100 -1.90 -5.73 -0.94
N ILE A 101 -1.54 -4.44 -0.97
CA ILE A 101 -1.19 -3.70 -2.17
C ILE A 101 0.23 -3.11 -2.12
N GLY A 102 0.92 -3.26 -1.00
CA GLY A 102 2.32 -2.87 -0.86
C GLY A 102 2.87 -3.12 0.54
N ARG A 103 4.15 -2.81 0.74
CA ARG A 103 4.84 -2.88 2.04
C ARG A 103 5.82 -1.75 2.21
N ASP A 104 6.09 -1.41 3.47
CA ASP A 104 7.31 -0.69 3.79
C ASP A 104 8.50 -1.67 3.76
N GLY A 105 9.72 -1.15 3.64
CA GLY A 105 10.94 -1.97 3.72
C GLY A 105 11.14 -2.70 5.07
N GLY A 106 10.16 -2.64 5.97
CA GLY A 106 10.09 -3.35 7.23
C GLY A 106 8.89 -4.31 7.27
N ALA A 107 8.05 -4.15 8.30
CA ALA A 107 6.94 -5.04 8.64
C ALA A 107 5.56 -4.41 8.42
N SER A 108 5.47 -3.15 7.99
CA SER A 108 4.18 -2.52 7.75
C SER A 108 3.66 -2.83 6.36
N VAL A 109 2.35 -2.99 6.24
CA VAL A 109 1.69 -3.40 4.99
C VAL A 109 0.67 -2.36 4.58
N LEU A 110 0.67 -2.01 3.30
CA LEU A 110 -0.36 -1.18 2.68
C LEU A 110 -1.50 -2.08 2.18
N LEU A 111 -2.72 -1.72 2.54
CA LEU A 111 -3.92 -2.52 2.33
C LEU A 111 -4.97 -1.70 1.58
N LEU A 112 -5.67 -2.36 0.66
CA LEU A 112 -6.91 -1.87 0.06
C LEU A 112 -8.09 -2.58 0.73
N ASP A 113 -8.91 -1.84 1.46
CA ASP A 113 -10.06 -2.34 2.19
C ASP A 113 -11.36 -2.13 1.41
N LEU A 114 -11.89 -3.25 0.93
CA LEU A 114 -13.12 -3.37 0.16
C LEU A 114 -14.27 -3.96 0.96
N ARG A 115 -14.05 -4.25 2.25
CA ARG A 115 -15.07 -4.83 3.12
C ARG A 115 -16.18 -3.82 3.29
N GLU A 116 -17.43 -4.31 3.25
CA GLU A 116 -18.63 -3.49 3.43
C GLU A 116 -18.80 -2.41 2.35
N GLY A 117 -18.22 -2.63 1.16
CA GLY A 117 -18.35 -1.70 0.02
C GLY A 117 -17.43 -0.48 0.09
N ARG A 118 -16.47 -0.48 1.02
CA ARG A 118 -15.42 0.54 1.12
C ARG A 118 -14.44 0.43 -0.05
N GLN A 119 -13.58 1.44 -0.18
CA GLN A 119 -12.48 1.50 -1.15
C GLN A 119 -11.24 2.16 -0.53
N GLU A 120 -11.11 2.04 0.79
CA GLU A 120 -10.12 2.77 1.59
C GLU A 120 -8.73 2.16 1.39
N VAL A 121 -7.72 3.02 1.28
CA VAL A 121 -6.32 2.63 1.42
C VAL A 121 -5.92 2.88 2.86
N GLY A 122 -5.48 1.83 3.56
CA GLY A 122 -4.98 1.90 4.92
C GLY A 122 -3.64 1.21 5.08
N ALA A 123 -2.86 1.60 6.07
CA ALA A 123 -1.63 0.93 6.46
C ALA A 123 -1.86 0.17 7.77
N MET A 124 -1.47 -1.11 7.80
CA MET A 124 -1.19 -1.80 9.05
C MET A 124 0.24 -1.42 9.46
N VAL A 125 0.36 -0.47 10.37
CA VAL A 125 1.63 0.07 10.83
C VAL A 125 2.17 -0.80 11.95
N ALA A 126 3.36 -1.39 11.74
CA ALA A 126 3.94 -2.31 12.71
C ALA A 126 4.41 -1.60 13.98
N GLY A 127 4.19 -2.25 15.11
CA GLY A 127 4.81 -1.88 16.39
C GLY A 127 6.32 -2.06 16.33
N LEU A 128 7.08 -1.11 16.88
CA LEU A 128 8.53 -1.23 16.97
C LEU A 128 8.93 -2.07 18.20
N PRO A 129 10.05 -2.80 18.13
CA PRO A 129 10.57 -3.51 19.29
C PRO A 129 10.86 -2.57 20.46
N ALA A 130 10.61 -3.03 21.69
CA ALA A 130 10.76 -2.22 22.91
C ALA A 130 12.16 -1.60 23.09
N TRP A 131 13.22 -2.23 22.58
CA TRP A 131 14.60 -1.73 22.68
C TRP A 131 14.86 -0.46 21.84
N THR A 132 14.00 -0.16 20.86
CA THR A 132 14.12 1.06 20.05
C THR A 132 13.73 2.32 20.83
N GLY A 133 13.15 2.17 22.03
CA GLY A 133 12.61 3.28 22.82
C GLY A 133 11.40 3.98 22.18
N ARG A 134 10.92 3.47 21.03
CA ARG A 134 9.74 3.93 20.30
C ARG A 134 8.69 2.83 20.28
N ARG A 135 7.41 3.21 20.38
CA ARG A 135 6.18 2.38 20.40
C ARG A 135 6.18 1.13 21.29
N GLN A 136 5.21 1.05 22.19
CA GLN A 136 4.86 -0.19 22.91
C GLN A 136 3.39 -0.61 22.70
N GLN A 137 2.64 0.07 21.83
CA GLN A 137 1.18 -0.10 21.70
C GLN A 137 0.75 -1.20 20.72
N GLY A 138 1.70 -1.90 20.08
CA GLY A 138 1.41 -2.94 19.09
C GLY A 138 1.13 -2.36 17.70
N ASP A 139 0.61 -3.21 16.82
CA ASP A 139 0.29 -2.85 15.43
C ASP A 139 -1.00 -2.02 15.38
N GLU A 140 -1.06 -1.05 14.48
CA GLU A 140 -2.21 -0.15 14.33
C GLU A 140 -2.65 -0.04 12.86
N TYR A 141 -3.96 -0.15 12.61
CA TYR A 141 -4.54 0.11 11.30
C TYR A 141 -4.91 1.59 11.15
N VAL A 142 -4.29 2.26 10.17
CA VAL A 142 -4.47 3.69 9.90
C VAL A 142 -5.03 3.88 8.49
N VAL A 143 -6.18 4.54 8.36
CA VAL A 143 -6.73 4.92 7.05
C VAL A 143 -5.94 6.11 6.51
N LEU A 144 -5.42 5.97 5.29
CA LEU A 144 -4.61 7.00 4.61
C LEU A 144 -5.42 7.77 3.57
N ALA A 145 -6.33 7.10 2.86
CA ALA A 145 -7.19 7.71 1.86
C ALA A 145 -8.45 6.89 1.59
N ASP A 146 -9.48 7.52 1.04
CA ASP A 146 -10.77 6.88 0.71
C ASP A 146 -10.78 6.14 -0.64
N SER A 147 -9.68 6.20 -1.40
CA SER A 147 -9.51 5.55 -2.71
C SER A 147 -8.03 5.38 -3.05
N PHE A 148 -7.72 4.53 -4.03
CA PHE A 148 -6.35 4.35 -4.48
C PHE A 148 -5.79 5.61 -5.15
N ASN A 149 -6.57 6.28 -5.99
CA ASN A 149 -6.17 7.57 -6.54
C ASN A 149 -6.02 8.64 -5.43
N GLY A 150 -6.90 8.65 -4.43
CA GLY A 150 -6.77 9.55 -3.28
C GLY A 150 -5.47 9.32 -2.50
N TYR A 151 -5.02 8.07 -2.39
CA TYR A 151 -3.72 7.73 -1.81
C TYR A 151 -2.56 8.29 -2.66
N LEU A 152 -2.62 8.13 -3.99
CA LEU A 152 -1.60 8.69 -4.89
C LEU A 152 -1.57 10.23 -4.89
N ASP A 153 -2.70 10.87 -4.62
CA ASP A 153 -2.84 12.32 -4.55
C ASP A 153 -2.42 12.89 -3.18
N LEU A 154 -2.02 12.05 -2.21
CA LEU A 154 -1.55 12.52 -0.91
C LEU A 154 -0.32 13.44 -1.06
N PRO A 155 -0.24 14.51 -0.24
CA PRO A 155 0.90 15.41 -0.29
C PRO A 155 2.17 14.65 0.10
N SER A 156 3.08 14.53 -0.85
CA SER A 156 4.41 13.97 -0.61
C SER A 156 5.19 14.85 0.37
N TRP A 157 5.63 14.27 1.48
CA TRP A 157 6.62 14.93 2.33
C TRP A 157 7.99 14.76 1.68
N ARG A 158 8.39 15.76 0.87
CA ARG A 158 9.81 16.02 0.64
C ARG A 158 10.24 17.02 1.70
N GLU A 159 11.23 16.69 2.54
CA GLU A 159 11.92 17.72 3.30
C GLU A 159 12.38 18.78 2.29
N LYS A 160 11.73 19.95 2.31
CA LYS A 160 12.29 21.11 1.61
C LYS A 160 13.67 21.32 2.22
N PRO A 161 14.75 21.45 1.42
CA PRO A 161 16.03 21.82 1.99
C PRO A 161 15.80 23.10 2.79
N LEU A 162 16.26 23.10 4.05
CA LEU A 162 16.26 24.27 4.90
C LEU A 162 16.78 25.44 4.06
N PRO A 163 16.13 26.62 4.05
CA PRO A 163 16.70 27.77 3.37
C PRO A 163 18.11 27.95 3.95
N SER A 164 19.11 27.82 3.08
CA SER A 164 20.48 28.19 3.42
C SER A 164 20.41 29.63 3.89
N GLY A 165 20.53 29.81 5.21
CA GLY A 165 20.57 31.13 5.82
C GLY A 165 21.70 31.90 5.15
N GLY A 166 21.33 32.83 4.28
CA GLY A 166 22.26 33.81 3.75
C GLY A 166 22.77 34.66 4.90
N GLY A 167 24.06 34.51 5.20
CA GLY A 167 24.86 35.50 5.91
C GLY A 167 25.60 36.37 4.91
#